data_AF-A0A0J1JXK0-F1
#
_entry.id   AF-A0A0J1JXK0-F1
#
_cell.length_a   1.000
_cell.length_b   1.000
_cell.length_c   1.000
_cell.angle_alpha   90.00
_cell.angle_beta   90.00
_cell.angle_gamma   90.00
#
_symmetry.space_group_name_H-M   'P 1'
#
loop_
_entity.id
_entity.type
_entity.pdbx_description
1 polymer ?
#
loop_
_entity_poly.entity_id
_entity_poly.type
_entity_poly.pdbx_seq_one_letter_code
_entity_poly.pdbx_strand_id
1 'polypeptide(L)'
;MLLAGRGALLGLACGDALGTTLEFKPKDSYSPLTDIVGGGPFGLNPGEWTDDTAMMLCLADSLIEKGGNDLKDQLERYTRWYQHGENSCTGRCFDIGNTVRNALVRHQVTGKAYSGVTDEYSAGNGSLMRIAPLALFYRDQCVSVAMEAAAESSRTTHGESRCVQACELMTMLIHRLLNTTDEQSPQMFLAHALADYFALRPDCHSDICYIAQGSYIDKTRDGIHGSGFVVASLEAALWCFAHSTSFEQGALLAANLGEDADTTAAIYGQLAGAYYGGAAIPVHWRQKLAWRHHIEDIALWLMRRPKRAHIKGFISEVKRQIDLGDVGRVNIYGLVYHYDLMIDQINYDEIFASKPWYDDLPPSVWFADATMRQSLCWLISLVRRERFMDGLIEDSVANGAVSACLDRLEELVA
;
A
#
# COMPACT_ATOMS: atom_id res chain seq x y z
N MET A 1 11.49 9.37 7.27
CA MET A 1 10.46 8.38 7.67
C MET A 1 9.07 8.63 7.05
N LEU A 2 8.25 9.60 7.51
CA LEU A 2 6.91 9.83 6.92
C LEU A 2 6.94 10.12 5.40
N LEU A 3 7.93 10.91 4.98
CA LEU A 3 8.16 11.20 3.56
C LEU A 3 8.56 9.95 2.78
N ALA A 4 9.27 9.00 3.39
CA ALA A 4 9.68 7.75 2.78
C ALA A 4 8.48 6.80 2.60
N GLY A 5 7.63 6.62 3.61
CA GLY A 5 6.43 5.78 3.46
C GLY A 5 5.45 6.33 2.43
N ARG A 6 5.15 7.63 2.45
CA ARG A 6 4.38 8.28 1.37
C ARG A 6 5.04 8.11 0.02
N GLY A 7 6.35 8.29 -0.03
CA GLY A 7 7.13 8.11 -1.25
C GLY A 7 7.03 6.71 -1.81
N ALA A 8 7.07 5.65 -0.99
CA ALA A 8 6.96 4.27 -1.45
C ALA A 8 5.63 4.01 -2.19
N LEU A 9 4.50 4.41 -1.59
CA LEU A 9 3.20 4.17 -2.21
C LEU A 9 2.90 5.10 -3.39
N LEU A 10 3.22 6.39 -3.27
CA LEU A 10 3.09 7.32 -4.39
C LEU A 10 4.03 6.97 -5.53
N GLY A 11 5.23 6.51 -5.21
CA GLY A 11 6.25 6.14 -6.18
C GLY A 11 5.81 4.93 -6.99
N LEU A 12 5.27 3.90 -6.32
CA LEU A 12 4.60 2.76 -6.97
C LEU A 12 3.54 3.25 -7.96
N ALA A 13 2.57 4.04 -7.48
CA ALA A 13 1.45 4.47 -8.31
C ALA A 13 1.86 5.42 -9.45
N CYS A 14 2.89 6.26 -9.24
CA CYS A 14 3.45 7.08 -10.32
C CYS A 14 4.22 6.23 -11.33
N GLY A 15 4.93 5.20 -10.88
CA GLY A 15 5.66 4.27 -11.75
C GLY A 15 4.69 3.49 -12.65
N ASP A 16 3.66 2.91 -12.05
CA ASP A 16 2.53 2.27 -12.72
C ASP A 16 1.90 3.20 -13.78
N ALA A 17 1.37 4.37 -13.37
CA ALA A 17 0.72 5.32 -14.27
C ALA A 17 1.64 5.86 -15.38
N LEU A 18 2.95 5.89 -15.15
CA LEU A 18 3.94 6.24 -16.16
C LEU A 18 4.14 5.09 -17.16
N GLY A 19 4.45 3.90 -16.63
CA GLY A 19 4.87 2.74 -17.41
C GLY A 19 3.78 2.14 -18.28
N THR A 20 2.51 2.17 -17.86
CA THR A 20 1.36 1.61 -18.62
C THR A 20 1.25 2.21 -20.03
N THR A 21 1.77 3.42 -20.25
CA THR A 21 1.87 4.06 -21.57
C THR A 21 2.62 3.20 -22.61
N LEU A 22 3.65 2.48 -22.15
CA LEU A 22 4.57 1.69 -22.99
C LEU A 22 4.43 0.18 -22.81
N GLU A 23 3.44 -0.25 -22.04
CA GLU A 23 3.12 -1.64 -21.80
C GLU A 23 2.93 -2.41 -23.12
N PHE A 24 3.48 -3.62 -23.16
CA PHE A 24 3.56 -4.53 -24.31
C PHE A 24 4.33 -4.01 -25.53
N LYS A 25 4.94 -2.82 -25.47
CA LYS A 25 5.78 -2.33 -26.57
C LYS A 25 7.18 -2.92 -26.46
N PRO A 26 7.75 -3.44 -27.56
CA PRO A 26 9.18 -3.79 -27.58
C PRO A 26 10.04 -2.59 -27.20
N LYS A 27 11.09 -2.81 -26.42
CA LYS A 27 12.06 -1.78 -26.05
C LYS A 27 12.51 -0.98 -27.28
N ASP A 28 12.55 0.34 -27.14
CA ASP A 28 12.99 1.29 -28.17
C ASP A 28 12.16 1.34 -29.47
N SER A 29 10.99 0.70 -29.52
CA SER A 29 10.07 0.77 -30.68
C SER A 29 9.22 2.05 -30.74
N TYR A 30 9.48 3.01 -29.84
CA TYR A 30 8.65 4.18 -29.59
C TYR A 30 9.50 5.43 -29.35
N SER A 31 8.87 6.61 -29.41
CA SER A 31 9.49 7.83 -28.91
C SER A 31 9.62 7.76 -27.39
N PRO A 32 10.78 8.06 -26.80
CA PRO A 32 10.98 7.96 -25.36
C PRO A 32 9.94 8.75 -24.58
N LEU A 33 9.36 8.09 -23.58
CA LEU A 33 8.46 8.70 -22.63
C LEU A 33 9.23 9.69 -21.75
N THR A 34 8.66 10.87 -21.51
CA THR A 34 9.25 11.92 -20.67
C THR A 34 8.32 12.41 -19.57
N ASP A 35 7.05 11.98 -19.57
CA ASP A 35 6.01 12.46 -18.65
C ASP A 35 4.89 11.42 -18.57
N ILE A 36 4.02 11.53 -17.54
CA ILE A 36 2.78 10.78 -17.44
C ILE A 36 1.77 11.37 -18.43
N VAL A 37 1.50 10.61 -19.50
CA VAL A 37 0.61 11.01 -20.61
C VAL A 37 -0.62 10.11 -20.79
N GLY A 38 -0.72 9.02 -20.03
CA GLY A 38 -1.79 8.03 -20.19
C GLY A 38 -1.67 7.27 -21.51
N GLY A 39 -2.80 6.85 -22.07
CA GLY A 39 -2.84 6.02 -23.27
C GLY A 39 -2.60 4.55 -22.92
N GLY A 40 -1.54 3.95 -23.48
CA GLY A 40 -1.28 2.52 -23.30
C GLY A 40 -2.32 1.61 -23.97
N PRO A 41 -2.28 0.30 -23.72
CA PRO A 41 -3.23 -0.66 -24.27
C PRO A 41 -4.68 -0.45 -23.78
N PHE A 42 -4.85 0.25 -22.65
CA PHE A 42 -6.15 0.46 -22.01
C PHE A 42 -6.77 1.84 -22.29
N GLY A 43 -6.05 2.75 -22.95
CA GLY A 43 -6.55 4.09 -23.28
C GLY A 43 -6.80 4.96 -22.05
N LEU A 44 -5.91 4.88 -21.06
CA LEU A 44 -6.02 5.57 -19.77
C LEU A 44 -5.86 7.08 -19.89
N ASN A 45 -6.49 7.82 -18.99
CA ASN A 45 -6.21 9.25 -18.82
C ASN A 45 -4.84 9.45 -18.16
N PRO A 46 -4.17 10.59 -18.37
CA PRO A 46 -2.92 10.89 -17.67
C PRO A 46 -3.07 10.80 -16.15
N GLY A 47 -2.31 9.89 -15.52
CA GLY A 47 -2.27 9.69 -14.07
C GLY A 47 -3.17 8.57 -13.54
N GLU A 48 -3.96 7.94 -14.39
CA GLU A 48 -4.62 6.66 -14.07
C GLU A 48 -3.57 5.53 -14.07
N TRP A 49 -3.79 4.55 -13.21
CA TRP A 49 -2.90 3.44 -12.87
C TRP A 49 -3.64 2.09 -12.99
N THR A 50 -2.91 0.98 -13.05
CA THR A 50 -3.39 -0.37 -13.39
C THR A 50 -3.63 -1.26 -12.16
N ASP A 51 -3.55 -2.59 -12.32
CA ASP A 51 -3.73 -3.55 -11.24
C ASP A 51 -2.63 -3.50 -10.18
N ASP A 52 -1.41 -3.05 -10.51
CA ASP A 52 -0.32 -2.83 -9.55
C ASP A 52 -0.77 -1.99 -8.36
N THR A 53 -1.27 -0.79 -8.64
CA THR A 53 -1.74 0.14 -7.61
C THR A 53 -3.05 -0.34 -6.98
N ALA A 54 -3.96 -0.93 -7.76
CA ALA A 54 -5.22 -1.45 -7.23
C ALA A 54 -4.98 -2.53 -6.17
N MET A 55 -4.11 -3.51 -6.48
CA MET A 55 -3.77 -4.58 -5.56
C MET A 55 -2.93 -4.09 -4.38
N MET A 56 -2.08 -3.08 -4.57
CA MET A 56 -1.39 -2.41 -3.46
C MET A 56 -2.38 -1.78 -2.47
N LEU A 57 -3.40 -1.07 -2.97
CA LEU A 57 -4.44 -0.47 -2.13
C LEU A 57 -5.27 -1.54 -1.40
N CYS A 58 -5.64 -2.63 -2.08
CA CYS A 58 -6.30 -3.77 -1.43
C CYS A 58 -5.46 -4.39 -0.30
N LEU A 59 -4.15 -4.57 -0.52
CA LEU A 59 -3.24 -5.08 0.52
C LEU A 59 -3.16 -4.10 1.69
N ALA A 60 -3.01 -2.80 1.39
CA ALA A 60 -2.93 -1.77 2.40
C ALA A 60 -4.19 -1.68 3.27
N ASP A 61 -5.37 -1.68 2.64
CA ASP A 61 -6.64 -1.71 3.37
C ASP A 61 -6.77 -2.96 4.25
N SER A 62 -6.32 -4.13 3.77
CA SER A 62 -6.33 -5.34 4.60
C SER A 62 -5.49 -5.17 5.87
N LEU A 63 -4.25 -4.70 5.71
CA LEU A 63 -3.34 -4.47 6.83
C LEU A 63 -3.90 -3.45 7.83
N ILE A 64 -4.48 -2.37 7.33
CA ILE A 64 -5.06 -1.31 8.16
C ILE A 64 -6.29 -1.84 8.92
N GLU A 65 -7.26 -2.42 8.23
CA GLU A 65 -8.53 -2.79 8.83
C GLU A 65 -8.39 -4.02 9.74
N LYS A 66 -7.57 -5.00 9.34
CA LYS A 66 -7.34 -6.22 10.13
C LYS A 66 -6.27 -5.99 11.21
N GLY A 67 -5.40 -5.02 11.05
CA GLY A 67 -4.31 -4.77 11.98
C GLY A 67 -3.25 -5.87 12.00
N GLY A 68 -3.06 -6.54 10.87
CA GLY A 68 -2.12 -7.64 10.66
C GLY A 68 -2.25 -8.25 9.26
N ASN A 69 -1.38 -9.22 8.94
CA ASN A 69 -1.32 -9.91 7.65
C ASN A 69 -2.44 -10.96 7.48
N ASP A 70 -3.70 -10.54 7.38
CA ASP A 70 -4.82 -11.46 7.16
C ASP A 70 -4.92 -11.84 5.67
N LEU A 71 -4.40 -13.02 5.35
CA LEU A 71 -4.30 -13.50 3.98
C LEU A 71 -5.65 -13.78 3.32
N LYS A 72 -6.69 -14.11 4.10
CA LYS A 72 -8.03 -14.34 3.54
C LYS A 72 -8.68 -13.02 3.18
N ASP A 73 -8.59 -12.03 4.07
CA ASP A 73 -9.10 -10.68 3.81
C ASP A 73 -8.39 -10.02 2.61
N GLN A 74 -7.10 -10.27 2.42
CA GLN A 74 -6.39 -9.86 1.19
C GLN A 74 -7.04 -10.43 -0.07
N LEU A 75 -7.29 -11.74 -0.13
CA LEU A 75 -7.91 -12.40 -1.27
C LEU A 75 -9.37 -11.96 -1.48
N GLU A 76 -10.11 -11.72 -0.41
CA GLU A 76 -11.46 -11.16 -0.47
C GLU A 76 -11.45 -9.75 -1.07
N ARG A 77 -10.50 -8.90 -0.69
CA ARG A 77 -10.33 -7.56 -1.28
C ARG A 77 -9.93 -7.61 -2.74
N TYR A 78 -8.97 -8.45 -3.11
CA TYR A 78 -8.61 -8.67 -4.51
C TYR A 78 -9.80 -9.20 -5.32
N THR A 79 -10.64 -10.04 -4.71
CA THR A 79 -11.88 -10.54 -5.34
C THR A 79 -12.89 -9.43 -5.55
N ARG A 80 -13.10 -8.53 -4.57
CA ARG A 80 -14.01 -7.38 -4.74
C ARG A 80 -13.50 -6.38 -5.78
N TRP A 81 -12.19 -6.13 -5.83
CA TRP A 81 -11.59 -5.39 -6.94
C TRP A 81 -11.90 -6.10 -8.27
N TYR A 82 -11.56 -7.38 -8.40
CA TYR A 82 -11.78 -8.17 -9.61
C TYR A 82 -13.24 -8.16 -10.09
N GLN A 83 -14.20 -8.33 -9.17
CA GLN A 83 -15.61 -8.49 -9.52
C GLN A 83 -16.38 -7.16 -9.61
N HIS A 84 -15.97 -6.15 -8.86
CA HIS A 84 -16.76 -4.92 -8.67
C HIS A 84 -15.97 -3.62 -8.89
N GLY A 85 -14.67 -3.69 -9.19
CA GLY A 85 -13.84 -2.51 -9.42
C GLY A 85 -13.52 -1.71 -8.15
N GLU A 86 -13.70 -2.29 -6.95
CA GLU A 86 -13.25 -1.67 -5.70
C GLU A 86 -11.74 -1.38 -5.77
N ASN A 87 -11.29 -0.22 -5.30
CA ASN A 87 -9.90 0.23 -5.43
C ASN A 87 -9.38 0.33 -6.88
N SER A 88 -10.26 0.59 -7.86
CA SER A 88 -9.85 0.94 -9.24
C SER A 88 -10.07 2.42 -9.50
N CYS A 89 -9.05 3.10 -10.05
CA CYS A 89 -9.18 4.49 -10.49
C CYS A 89 -10.19 4.69 -11.64
N THR A 90 -10.53 3.61 -12.37
CA THR A 90 -11.53 3.64 -13.47
C THR A 90 -12.90 3.08 -13.07
N GLY A 91 -13.07 2.65 -11.82
CA GLY A 91 -14.30 2.06 -11.31
C GLY A 91 -14.59 0.63 -11.80
N ARG A 92 -13.65 -0.02 -12.51
CA ARG A 92 -13.74 -1.41 -12.95
C ARG A 92 -12.39 -2.12 -12.83
N CYS A 93 -12.38 -3.44 -12.67
CA CYS A 93 -11.14 -4.21 -12.84
C CYS A 93 -10.77 -4.27 -14.32
N PHE A 94 -9.51 -3.99 -14.60
CA PHE A 94 -8.85 -4.24 -15.87
C PHE A 94 -7.42 -4.72 -15.56
N ASP A 95 -6.73 -5.21 -16.57
CA ASP A 95 -5.33 -5.65 -16.51
C ASP A 95 -4.97 -6.80 -15.54
N ILE A 96 -5.95 -7.42 -14.89
CA ILE A 96 -5.67 -8.53 -13.98
C ILE A 96 -4.89 -9.69 -14.66
N GLY A 97 -3.68 -9.94 -14.16
CA GLY A 97 -2.85 -11.06 -14.58
C GLY A 97 -3.51 -12.44 -14.38
N ASN A 98 -3.26 -13.36 -15.31
CA ASN A 98 -3.86 -14.71 -15.28
C ASN A 98 -3.53 -15.49 -13.99
N THR A 99 -2.30 -15.36 -13.48
CA THR A 99 -1.88 -16.02 -12.24
C THR A 99 -2.69 -15.54 -11.04
N VAL A 100 -2.93 -14.22 -10.94
CA VAL A 100 -3.79 -13.63 -9.91
C VAL A 100 -5.21 -14.14 -10.06
N ARG A 101 -5.81 -14.01 -11.25
CA ARG A 101 -7.20 -14.47 -11.50
C ARG A 101 -7.39 -15.94 -11.11
N ASN A 102 -6.47 -16.81 -11.51
CA ASN A 102 -6.53 -18.24 -11.20
C ASN A 102 -6.41 -18.51 -9.69
N ALA A 103 -5.58 -17.75 -8.97
CA ALA A 103 -5.48 -17.85 -7.52
C ALA A 103 -6.76 -17.41 -6.82
N LEU A 104 -7.41 -16.32 -7.28
CA LEU A 104 -8.69 -15.88 -6.73
C LEU A 104 -9.79 -16.93 -6.92
N VAL A 105 -9.89 -17.49 -8.13
CA VAL A 105 -10.84 -18.59 -8.42
C VAL A 105 -10.56 -19.81 -7.54
N ARG A 106 -9.29 -20.20 -7.39
CA ARG A 106 -8.90 -21.32 -6.51
C ARG A 106 -9.26 -21.04 -5.06
N HIS A 107 -9.06 -19.82 -4.58
CA HIS A 107 -9.45 -19.42 -3.24
C HIS A 107 -10.97 -19.55 -3.04
N GLN A 108 -11.76 -19.02 -3.97
CA GLN A 108 -13.23 -19.10 -3.91
C GLN A 108 -13.75 -20.55 -3.87
N VAL A 109 -13.11 -21.46 -4.61
CA VAL A 109 -13.50 -22.88 -4.64
C VAL A 109 -13.04 -23.64 -3.40
N THR A 110 -11.84 -23.34 -2.88
CA THR A 110 -11.19 -24.18 -1.85
C THR A 110 -11.19 -23.59 -0.44
N GLY A 111 -11.41 -22.28 -0.30
CA GLY A 111 -11.26 -21.52 0.94
C GLY A 111 -9.81 -21.38 1.44
N LYS A 112 -8.81 -21.86 0.68
CA LYS A 112 -7.40 -21.82 1.10
C LYS A 112 -6.78 -20.44 0.82
N ALA A 113 -6.07 -19.89 1.81
CA ALA A 113 -5.37 -18.62 1.65
C ALA A 113 -4.11 -18.75 0.77
N TYR A 114 -3.35 -19.83 0.89
CA TYR A 114 -2.26 -20.12 -0.04
C TYR A 114 -2.81 -20.73 -1.33
N SER A 115 -3.23 -19.85 -2.22
CA SER A 115 -3.82 -20.18 -3.52
C SER A 115 -2.88 -19.91 -4.69
N GLY A 116 -1.65 -19.43 -4.45
CA GLY A 116 -0.64 -19.29 -5.50
C GLY A 116 -0.13 -20.64 -6.01
N VAL A 117 0.12 -20.71 -7.32
CA VAL A 117 0.81 -21.86 -7.94
C VAL A 117 2.31 -21.81 -7.62
N THR A 118 2.93 -22.99 -7.51
CA THR A 118 4.36 -23.14 -7.19
C THR A 118 5.17 -23.66 -8.39
N ASP A 119 4.56 -23.68 -9.58
CA ASP A 119 5.17 -24.21 -10.80
C ASP A 119 6.24 -23.24 -11.33
N GLU A 120 7.33 -23.77 -11.90
CA GLU A 120 8.45 -22.96 -12.37
C GLU A 120 8.05 -21.95 -13.46
N TYR A 121 7.03 -22.27 -14.28
CA TYR A 121 6.53 -21.38 -15.33
C TYR A 121 5.50 -20.35 -14.82
N SER A 122 5.29 -20.28 -13.51
CA SER A 122 4.36 -19.35 -12.87
C SER A 122 5.03 -18.19 -12.13
N ALA A 123 6.31 -17.96 -12.41
CA ALA A 123 7.14 -16.95 -11.74
C ALA A 123 6.85 -15.49 -12.19
N GLY A 124 5.58 -15.09 -12.15
CA GLY A 124 5.13 -13.73 -12.49
C GLY A 124 5.47 -12.69 -11.42
N ASN A 125 5.56 -11.43 -11.83
CA ASN A 125 5.86 -10.27 -10.96
C ASN A 125 4.65 -9.73 -10.16
N GLY A 126 3.44 -10.27 -10.37
CA GLY A 126 2.20 -9.70 -9.82
C GLY A 126 2.04 -9.70 -8.29
N SER A 127 2.87 -10.44 -7.54
CA SER A 127 2.96 -10.28 -6.09
C SER A 127 3.97 -9.23 -5.64
N LEU A 128 5.02 -8.99 -6.44
CA LEU A 128 6.09 -8.04 -6.14
C LEU A 128 5.64 -6.59 -6.37
N MET A 129 4.82 -6.36 -7.39
CA MET A 129 4.31 -5.03 -7.76
C MET A 129 3.57 -4.30 -6.63
N ARG A 130 3.01 -5.05 -5.66
CA ARG A 130 2.11 -4.53 -4.64
C ARG A 130 2.67 -4.54 -3.21
N ILE A 131 3.95 -4.87 -3.00
CA ILE A 131 4.45 -5.36 -1.70
C ILE A 131 4.79 -4.26 -0.67
N ALA A 132 5.00 -3.01 -1.10
CA ALA A 132 5.39 -1.89 -0.24
C ALA A 132 4.56 -1.72 1.06
N PRO A 133 3.22 -1.91 1.08
CA PRO A 133 2.43 -1.78 2.30
C PRO A 133 2.92 -2.62 3.48
N LEU A 134 3.47 -3.82 3.23
CA LEU A 134 3.97 -4.70 4.28
C LEU A 134 5.21 -4.13 4.96
N ALA A 135 6.14 -3.57 4.18
CA ALA A 135 7.32 -2.90 4.73
C ALA A 135 6.93 -1.70 5.61
N LEU A 136 5.93 -0.92 5.18
CA LEU A 136 5.41 0.22 5.93
C LEU A 136 4.71 -0.21 7.22
N PHE A 137 3.88 -1.25 7.16
CA PHE A 137 3.09 -1.71 8.31
C PHE A 137 3.96 -2.36 9.38
N TYR A 138 4.95 -3.17 8.97
CA TYR A 138 5.85 -3.88 9.87
C TYR A 138 7.14 -3.10 10.20
N ARG A 139 7.18 -1.78 9.89
CA ARG A 139 8.39 -0.95 10.03
C ARG A 139 9.01 -0.93 11.42
N ASP A 140 8.18 -0.98 12.46
CA ASP A 140 8.61 -0.95 13.87
C ASP A 140 8.91 -2.35 14.43
N GLN A 141 8.78 -3.40 13.60
CA GLN A 141 9.14 -4.77 13.94
C GLN A 141 10.48 -5.17 13.33
N CYS A 142 11.01 -6.30 13.75
CA CYS A 142 12.23 -6.87 13.15
C CYS A 142 12.01 -7.09 11.64
N VAL A 143 13.03 -6.80 10.83
CA VAL A 143 12.96 -6.94 9.37
C VAL A 143 12.55 -8.34 8.93
N SER A 144 12.94 -9.38 9.68
CA SER A 144 12.54 -10.77 9.40
C SER A 144 11.03 -11.00 9.49
N VAL A 145 10.32 -10.26 10.36
CA VAL A 145 8.85 -10.33 10.46
C VAL A 145 8.20 -9.70 9.23
N ALA A 146 8.73 -8.55 8.77
CA ALA A 146 8.26 -7.92 7.54
C ALA A 146 8.50 -8.82 6.32
N MET A 147 9.67 -9.46 6.24
CA MET A 147 10.00 -10.42 5.18
C MET A 147 9.07 -11.63 5.19
N GLU A 148 8.80 -12.24 6.35
CA GLU A 148 7.86 -13.37 6.42
C GLU A 148 6.45 -12.96 5.99
N ALA A 149 5.97 -11.79 6.43
CA ALA A 149 4.67 -11.29 6.01
C ALA A 149 4.59 -11.10 4.49
N ALA A 150 5.67 -10.64 3.85
CA ALA A 150 5.80 -10.54 2.39
C ALA A 150 5.78 -11.91 1.71
N ALA A 151 6.46 -12.90 2.30
CA ALA A 151 6.47 -14.27 1.81
C ALA A 151 5.06 -14.88 1.82
N GLU A 152 4.35 -14.74 2.93
CA GLU A 152 2.97 -15.20 3.10
C GLU A 152 2.01 -14.49 2.13
N SER A 153 2.13 -13.17 1.98
CA SER A 153 1.29 -12.40 1.07
C SER A 153 1.55 -12.75 -0.39
N SER A 154 2.80 -13.03 -0.78
CA SER A 154 3.15 -13.51 -2.12
C SER A 154 2.41 -14.82 -2.43
N ARG A 155 2.51 -15.81 -1.51
CA ARG A 155 1.89 -17.15 -1.63
C ARG A 155 0.37 -17.13 -1.78
N THR A 156 -0.31 -16.03 -1.50
CA THR A 156 -1.75 -15.89 -1.78
C THR A 156 -2.06 -16.03 -3.27
N THR A 157 -1.16 -15.53 -4.15
CA THR A 157 -1.35 -15.50 -5.61
C THR A 157 -0.20 -16.09 -6.40
N HIS A 158 1.04 -15.99 -5.89
CA HIS A 158 2.26 -16.46 -6.53
C HIS A 158 3.05 -17.27 -5.49
N GLY A 159 3.00 -18.60 -5.59
CA GLY A 159 3.64 -19.51 -4.65
C GLY A 159 5.05 -19.95 -5.07
N GLU A 160 5.48 -19.61 -6.29
CA GLU A 160 6.81 -19.95 -6.80
C GLU A 160 7.90 -19.26 -5.98
N SER A 161 8.98 -19.99 -5.71
CA SER A 161 10.05 -19.58 -4.80
C SER A 161 10.69 -18.25 -5.15
N ARG A 162 10.90 -17.93 -6.44
CA ARG A 162 11.47 -16.64 -6.86
C ARG A 162 10.50 -15.50 -6.61
N CYS A 163 9.20 -15.69 -6.82
CA CYS A 163 8.18 -14.67 -6.49
C CYS A 163 8.16 -14.36 -4.99
N VAL A 164 8.21 -15.41 -4.17
CA VAL A 164 8.22 -15.30 -2.70
C VAL A 164 9.47 -14.55 -2.24
N GLN A 165 10.64 -14.98 -2.69
CA GLN A 165 11.92 -14.40 -2.27
C GLN A 165 12.17 -13.00 -2.85
N ALA A 166 11.67 -12.70 -4.04
CA ALA A 166 11.70 -11.33 -4.57
C ALA A 166 10.88 -10.36 -3.70
N CYS A 167 9.71 -10.79 -3.22
CA CYS A 167 8.89 -10.00 -2.30
C CYS A 167 9.61 -9.76 -0.97
N GLU A 168 10.22 -10.80 -0.40
CA GLU A 168 11.02 -10.70 0.82
C GLU A 168 12.19 -9.71 0.67
N LEU A 169 12.95 -9.83 -0.42
CA LEU A 169 14.07 -8.95 -0.73
C LEU A 169 13.60 -7.49 -0.84
N MET A 170 12.56 -7.23 -1.64
CA MET A 170 12.04 -5.87 -1.83
C MET A 170 11.50 -5.28 -0.52
N THR A 171 10.76 -6.06 0.26
CA THR A 171 10.28 -5.65 1.59
C THR A 171 11.44 -5.34 2.54
N MET A 172 12.50 -6.14 2.53
CA MET A 172 13.70 -5.89 3.32
C MET A 172 14.35 -4.54 2.93
N LEU A 173 14.50 -4.26 1.63
CA LEU A 173 15.09 -3.01 1.14
C LEU A 173 14.26 -1.80 1.59
N ILE A 174 12.94 -1.83 1.39
CA ILE A 174 12.05 -0.73 1.81
C ILE A 174 12.06 -0.58 3.34
N HIS A 175 12.02 -1.68 4.10
CA HIS A 175 12.08 -1.65 5.57
C HIS A 175 13.36 -0.98 6.07
N ARG A 176 14.51 -1.28 5.46
CA ARG A 176 15.78 -0.64 5.78
C ARG A 176 15.77 0.87 5.47
N LEU A 177 15.21 1.28 4.33
CA LEU A 177 15.06 2.69 4.00
C LEU A 177 14.17 3.46 4.98
N LEU A 178 13.13 2.81 5.51
CA LEU A 178 12.24 3.42 6.50
C LEU A 178 12.92 3.63 7.86
N ASN A 179 13.98 2.88 8.15
CA ASN A 179 14.65 2.83 9.45
C ASN A 179 16.10 3.35 9.43
N THR A 180 16.64 3.68 8.26
CA THR A 180 17.96 4.31 8.14
C THR A 180 17.87 5.83 8.25
N THR A 181 18.94 6.43 8.77
CA THR A 181 19.18 7.88 8.72
C THR A 181 20.33 8.25 7.80
N ASP A 182 20.97 7.26 7.18
CA ASP A 182 22.19 7.45 6.42
C ASP A 182 21.88 7.91 4.99
N GLU A 183 22.45 9.04 4.61
CA GLU A 183 22.45 9.51 3.22
C GLU A 183 23.57 8.82 2.45
N GLN A 184 23.24 7.68 1.83
CA GLN A 184 24.14 6.91 0.98
C GLN A 184 23.66 6.97 -0.46
N SER A 185 24.56 6.87 -1.45
CA SER A 185 24.12 6.73 -2.85
C SER A 185 23.28 5.45 -3.05
N PRO A 186 22.43 5.36 -4.09
CA PRO A 186 21.64 4.16 -4.36
C PRO A 186 22.46 2.88 -4.40
N GLN A 187 23.63 2.91 -5.02
CA GLN A 187 24.53 1.74 -5.15
C GLN A 187 25.12 1.34 -3.80
N MET A 188 25.54 2.32 -2.99
CA MET A 188 26.10 2.05 -1.66
C MET A 188 25.03 1.49 -0.72
N PHE A 189 23.82 2.04 -0.77
CA PHE A 189 22.68 1.51 -0.03
C PHE A 189 22.42 0.04 -0.40
N LEU A 190 22.35 -0.27 -1.71
CA LEU A 190 22.12 -1.63 -2.18
C LEU A 190 23.24 -2.58 -1.72
N ALA A 191 24.50 -2.18 -1.84
CA ALA A 191 25.64 -3.00 -1.42
C ALA A 191 25.56 -3.38 0.07
N HIS A 192 25.24 -2.41 0.94
CA HIS A 192 25.08 -2.68 2.37
C HIS A 192 23.82 -3.50 2.69
N ALA A 193 22.68 -3.15 2.11
CA ALA A 193 21.41 -3.81 2.41
C ALA A 193 21.38 -5.26 1.94
N LEU A 194 22.01 -5.57 0.79
CA LEU A 194 22.04 -6.90 0.20
C LEU A 194 23.07 -7.82 0.87
N ALA A 195 24.14 -7.29 1.46
CA ALA A 195 25.09 -8.10 2.22
C ALA A 195 24.43 -8.88 3.36
N ASP A 196 23.43 -8.28 4.01
CA ASP A 196 22.69 -8.91 5.10
C ASP A 196 21.63 -9.92 4.62
N TYR A 197 21.25 -9.88 3.34
CA TYR A 197 20.15 -10.72 2.82
C TYR A 197 20.46 -12.21 2.98
N PHE A 198 21.69 -12.64 2.71
CA PHE A 198 22.10 -14.03 2.83
C PHE A 198 22.10 -14.55 4.27
N ALA A 199 22.34 -13.67 5.24
CA ALA A 199 22.23 -14.03 6.65
C ALA A 199 20.77 -14.23 7.07
N LEU A 200 19.85 -13.45 6.48
CA LEU A 200 18.41 -13.54 6.73
C LEU A 200 17.76 -14.69 5.97
N ARG A 201 18.28 -15.04 4.77
CA ARG A 201 17.75 -16.07 3.86
C ARG A 201 18.86 -17.01 3.37
N PRO A 202 19.29 -17.98 4.20
CA PRO A 202 20.32 -18.94 3.83
C PRO A 202 19.90 -19.92 2.73
N ASP A 203 18.59 -20.12 2.52
CA ASP A 203 17.97 -20.96 1.49
C ASP A 203 17.58 -20.18 0.22
N CYS A 204 18.31 -19.09 -0.05
CA CYS A 204 18.08 -18.23 -1.21
C CYS A 204 18.13 -19.01 -2.54
N HIS A 205 17.14 -18.79 -3.38
CA HIS A 205 17.03 -19.34 -4.74
C HIS A 205 18.12 -18.73 -5.62
N SER A 206 18.75 -19.52 -6.48
CA SER A 206 19.91 -19.11 -7.29
C SER A 206 19.69 -17.80 -8.06
N ASP A 207 18.54 -17.66 -8.71
CA ASP A 207 18.19 -16.46 -9.49
C ASP A 207 18.12 -15.19 -8.62
N ILE A 208 17.58 -15.30 -7.40
CA ILE A 208 17.48 -14.19 -6.46
C ILE A 208 18.84 -13.90 -5.84
N CYS A 209 19.64 -14.93 -5.57
CA CYS A 209 21.00 -14.75 -5.06
C CYS A 209 21.88 -14.01 -6.07
N TYR A 210 21.72 -14.31 -7.36
CA TYR A 210 22.45 -13.63 -8.43
C TYR A 210 22.13 -12.12 -8.46
N ILE A 211 20.85 -11.77 -8.33
CA ILE A 211 20.43 -10.36 -8.18
C ILE A 211 20.99 -9.75 -6.90
N ALA A 212 20.87 -10.42 -5.75
CA ALA A 212 21.35 -9.91 -4.47
C ALA A 212 22.88 -9.74 -4.42
N GLN A 213 23.62 -10.44 -5.27
CA GLN A 213 25.07 -10.24 -5.46
C GLN A 213 25.41 -9.06 -6.39
N GLY A 214 24.41 -8.36 -6.93
CA GLY A 214 24.59 -7.19 -7.78
C GLY A 214 24.83 -7.52 -9.24
N SER A 215 24.26 -8.62 -9.77
CA SER A 215 24.38 -9.02 -11.20
C SER A 215 24.08 -7.92 -12.20
N TYR A 216 23.30 -6.93 -11.79
CA TYR A 216 22.89 -5.79 -12.61
C TYR A 216 23.87 -4.62 -12.59
N ILE A 217 24.76 -4.49 -11.59
CA ILE A 217 25.53 -3.26 -11.36
C ILE A 217 26.33 -2.82 -12.59
N ASP A 218 26.97 -3.76 -13.30
CA ASP A 218 27.80 -3.45 -14.47
C ASP A 218 27.07 -3.67 -15.81
N LYS A 219 25.77 -3.99 -15.79
CA LYS A 219 25.00 -4.20 -17.02
C LYS A 219 24.71 -2.87 -17.73
N THR A 220 24.76 -2.90 -19.05
CA THR A 220 24.21 -1.83 -19.89
C THR A 220 22.71 -2.01 -20.04
N ARG A 221 22.01 -0.93 -20.43
CA ARG A 221 20.56 -0.94 -20.69
C ARG A 221 20.11 -2.05 -21.65
N ASP A 222 20.95 -2.41 -22.63
CA ASP A 222 20.64 -3.44 -23.62
C ASP A 222 20.48 -4.82 -22.97
N GLY A 223 21.23 -5.11 -21.90
CA GLY A 223 21.19 -6.37 -21.18
C GLY A 223 20.16 -6.44 -20.05
N ILE A 224 19.31 -5.42 -19.90
CA ILE A 224 18.29 -5.32 -18.85
C ILE A 224 16.91 -5.52 -19.47
N HIS A 225 16.08 -6.41 -18.92
CA HIS A 225 14.73 -6.68 -19.45
C HIS A 225 13.69 -6.52 -18.34
N GLY A 226 12.76 -5.58 -18.54
CA GLY A 226 11.63 -5.37 -17.63
C GLY A 226 10.43 -6.21 -18.05
N SER A 227 10.54 -7.54 -17.97
CA SER A 227 9.48 -8.47 -18.42
C SER A 227 8.57 -8.93 -17.25
N GLY A 228 7.48 -9.62 -17.57
CA GLY A 228 6.59 -10.25 -16.58
C GLY A 228 7.22 -11.34 -15.71
N PHE A 229 8.45 -11.75 -15.99
CA PHE A 229 9.20 -12.66 -15.12
C PHE A 229 9.78 -11.90 -13.92
N VAL A 230 9.43 -12.32 -12.70
CA VAL A 230 9.75 -11.61 -11.45
C VAL A 230 11.23 -11.30 -11.24
N VAL A 231 12.11 -12.19 -11.68
CA VAL A 231 13.57 -12.00 -11.58
C VAL A 231 14.01 -10.87 -12.50
N ALA A 232 13.51 -10.84 -13.73
CA ALA A 232 13.87 -9.82 -14.72
C ALA A 232 13.34 -8.44 -14.31
N SER A 233 12.08 -8.35 -13.86
CA SER A 233 11.50 -7.09 -13.39
C SER A 233 12.19 -6.55 -12.13
N LEU A 234 12.54 -7.43 -11.18
CA LEU A 234 13.31 -7.05 -9.99
C LEU A 234 14.71 -6.56 -10.37
N GLU A 235 15.43 -7.30 -11.22
CA GLU A 235 16.75 -6.90 -11.71
C GLU A 235 16.71 -5.54 -12.40
N ALA A 236 15.72 -5.33 -13.28
CA ALA A 236 15.53 -4.07 -14.00
C ALA A 236 15.25 -2.89 -13.06
N ALA A 237 14.37 -3.07 -12.06
CA ALA A 237 14.07 -2.02 -11.09
C ALA A 237 15.30 -1.64 -10.24
N LEU A 238 16.06 -2.63 -9.77
CA LEU A 238 17.29 -2.40 -9.01
C LEU A 238 18.39 -1.77 -9.87
N TRP A 239 18.48 -2.16 -11.15
CA TRP A 239 19.36 -1.50 -12.11
C TRP A 239 19.01 -0.03 -12.29
N CYS A 240 17.73 0.29 -12.50
CA CYS A 240 17.27 1.67 -12.68
C CYS A 240 17.55 2.51 -11.42
N PHE A 241 17.34 1.94 -10.23
CA PHE A 241 17.68 2.58 -8.97
C PHE A 241 19.20 2.81 -8.83
N ALA A 242 20.02 1.81 -9.16
CA ALA A 242 21.47 1.91 -9.14
C ALA A 242 22.05 2.82 -10.24
N HIS A 243 21.31 3.20 -11.28
CA HIS A 243 21.81 4.01 -12.40
C HIS A 243 21.11 5.37 -12.53
N SER A 244 20.39 5.80 -11.50
CA SER A 244 19.73 7.11 -11.46
C SER A 244 20.20 7.94 -10.27
N THR A 245 20.11 9.27 -10.41
CA THR A 245 20.41 10.24 -9.36
C THR A 245 19.17 10.97 -8.86
N SER A 246 18.01 10.71 -9.45
CA SER A 246 16.71 11.25 -9.03
C SER A 246 15.59 10.25 -9.28
N PHE A 247 14.47 10.43 -8.57
CA PHE A 247 13.26 9.64 -8.77
C PHE A 247 12.78 9.67 -10.23
N GLU A 248 12.72 10.87 -10.82
CA GLU A 248 12.26 11.07 -12.19
C GLU A 248 13.14 10.33 -13.21
N GLN A 249 14.46 10.46 -13.08
CA GLN A 249 15.38 9.83 -14.01
C GLN A 249 15.24 8.30 -13.98
N GLY A 250 15.18 7.69 -12.80
CA GLY A 250 15.06 6.24 -12.71
C GLY A 250 13.68 5.72 -13.08
N ALA A 251 12.60 6.48 -12.79
CA ALA A 251 11.25 6.12 -13.22
C ALA A 251 11.13 6.13 -14.75
N LEU A 252 11.65 7.16 -15.40
CA LEU A 252 11.71 7.22 -16.86
C LEU A 252 12.60 6.11 -17.42
N LEU A 253 13.72 5.79 -16.76
CA LEU A 253 14.60 4.71 -17.17
C LEU A 253 13.88 3.35 -17.14
N ALA A 254 13.11 3.09 -16.07
CA ALA A 254 12.33 1.87 -15.90
C ALA A 254 11.18 1.77 -16.92
N ALA A 255 10.35 2.82 -17.04
CA ALA A 255 9.23 2.83 -17.98
C ALA A 255 9.68 2.70 -19.45
N ASN A 256 10.79 3.34 -19.81
CA ASN A 256 11.36 3.24 -21.16
C ASN A 256 12.09 1.93 -21.42
N LEU A 257 12.04 0.92 -20.55
CA LEU A 257 12.43 -0.45 -20.94
C LEU A 257 11.37 -1.12 -21.81
N GLY A 258 10.13 -0.61 -21.83
CA GLY A 258 9.01 -1.26 -22.53
C GLY A 258 8.69 -2.60 -21.90
N GLU A 259 8.19 -3.54 -22.71
CA GLU A 259 7.79 -4.88 -22.27
C GLU A 259 6.70 -4.80 -21.18
N ASP A 260 7.03 -5.12 -19.93
CA ASP A 260 6.17 -4.99 -18.75
C ASP A 260 6.59 -3.72 -17.98
N ALA A 261 6.28 -2.59 -18.62
CA ALA A 261 6.84 -1.28 -18.30
C ALA A 261 6.23 -0.64 -17.05
N ASP A 262 4.91 -0.78 -16.86
CA ASP A 262 4.20 -0.41 -15.63
C ASP A 262 4.77 -1.17 -14.44
N THR A 263 4.81 -2.50 -14.48
CA THR A 263 5.27 -3.27 -13.33
C THR A 263 6.72 -2.97 -12.99
N THR A 264 7.58 -2.87 -14.00
CA THR A 264 8.99 -2.53 -13.78
C THR A 264 9.14 -1.13 -13.15
N ALA A 265 8.39 -0.15 -13.63
CA ALA A 265 8.39 1.20 -13.08
C ALA A 265 7.72 1.28 -11.68
N ALA A 266 6.71 0.48 -11.40
CA ALA A 266 6.06 0.37 -10.09
C ALA A 266 7.00 -0.24 -9.05
N ILE A 267 7.71 -1.31 -9.39
CA ILE A 267 8.74 -1.94 -8.55
C ILE A 267 9.88 -0.96 -8.25
N TYR A 268 10.37 -0.24 -9.27
CA TYR A 268 11.32 0.86 -9.06
C TYR A 268 10.74 1.93 -8.13
N GLY A 269 9.49 2.35 -8.39
CA GLY A 269 8.80 3.42 -7.69
C GLY A 269 8.63 3.17 -6.20
N GLN A 270 8.36 1.91 -5.80
CA GLN A 270 8.31 1.50 -4.40
C GLN A 270 9.62 1.80 -3.66
N LEU A 271 10.74 1.37 -4.24
CA LEU A 271 12.07 1.49 -3.64
C LEU A 271 12.58 2.93 -3.70
N ALA A 272 12.59 3.52 -4.90
CA ALA A 272 13.07 4.87 -5.14
C ALA A 272 12.22 5.90 -4.41
N GLY A 273 10.90 5.69 -4.33
CA GLY A 273 10.00 6.53 -3.55
C GLY A 273 10.32 6.48 -2.06
N ALA A 274 10.61 5.30 -1.50
CA ALA A 274 11.06 5.19 -0.12
C ALA A 274 12.39 5.89 0.12
N TYR A 275 13.31 5.82 -0.83
CA TYR A 275 14.65 6.41 -0.74
C TYR A 275 14.64 7.94 -0.88
N TYR A 276 14.10 8.48 -1.98
CA TYR A 276 14.08 9.93 -2.25
C TYR A 276 12.97 10.67 -1.48
N GLY A 277 11.94 9.96 -1.06
CA GLY A 277 10.75 10.51 -0.40
C GLY A 277 9.73 11.11 -1.36
N GLY A 278 8.46 11.17 -0.95
CA GLY A 278 7.34 11.57 -1.81
C GLY A 278 7.41 13.01 -2.35
N ALA A 279 8.19 13.90 -1.71
CA ALA A 279 8.41 15.26 -2.19
C ALA A 279 9.32 15.33 -3.43
N ALA A 280 10.19 14.32 -3.61
CA ALA A 280 11.11 14.23 -4.75
C ALA A 280 10.43 13.73 -6.03
N ILE A 281 9.23 13.16 -5.93
CA ILE A 281 8.42 12.82 -7.11
C ILE A 281 8.00 14.13 -7.79
N PRO A 282 8.20 14.26 -9.12
CA PRO A 282 7.88 15.49 -9.84
C PRO A 282 6.49 16.03 -9.54
N VAL A 283 6.40 17.33 -9.25
CA VAL A 283 5.13 17.99 -8.90
C VAL A 283 4.08 17.77 -9.99
N HIS A 284 4.49 17.87 -11.25
CA HIS A 284 3.60 17.72 -12.40
C HIS A 284 3.08 16.29 -12.59
N TRP A 285 3.79 15.26 -12.10
CA TRP A 285 3.29 13.88 -12.04
C TRP A 285 2.31 13.70 -10.89
N ARG A 286 2.68 14.18 -9.70
CA ARG A 286 1.81 14.13 -8.51
C ARG A 286 0.48 14.85 -8.71
N GLN A 287 0.45 15.92 -9.51
CA GLN A 287 -0.79 16.65 -9.80
C GLN A 287 -1.75 15.90 -10.74
N LYS A 288 -1.23 14.99 -11.58
CA LYS A 288 -2.03 14.15 -12.48
C LYS A 288 -2.52 12.87 -11.82
N LEU A 289 -1.73 12.34 -10.88
CA LEU A 289 -1.95 11.02 -10.29
C LEU A 289 -3.36 10.87 -9.69
N ALA A 290 -4.11 9.91 -10.21
CA ALA A 290 -5.42 9.56 -9.71
C ALA A 290 -5.32 9.11 -8.24
N TRP A 291 -6.23 9.62 -7.40
CA TRP A 291 -6.34 9.26 -5.98
C TRP A 291 -5.09 9.57 -5.15
N ARG A 292 -4.25 10.53 -5.57
CA ARG A 292 -3.04 10.91 -4.83
C ARG A 292 -3.26 11.11 -3.33
N HIS A 293 -4.26 11.89 -2.93
CA HIS A 293 -4.51 12.17 -1.50
C HIS A 293 -4.92 10.91 -0.73
N HIS A 294 -5.72 10.05 -1.34
CA HIS A 294 -6.07 8.76 -0.76
C HIS A 294 -4.83 7.87 -0.57
N ILE A 295 -3.93 7.80 -1.55
CA ILE A 295 -2.67 7.04 -1.45
C ILE A 295 -1.76 7.63 -0.35
N GLU A 296 -1.67 8.96 -0.26
CA GLU A 296 -0.93 9.66 0.81
C GLU A 296 -1.48 9.33 2.20
N ASP A 297 -2.81 9.26 2.34
CA ASP A 297 -3.49 8.92 3.59
C ASP A 297 -3.32 7.44 3.95
N ILE A 298 -3.41 6.53 2.98
CA ILE A 298 -3.15 5.09 3.18
C ILE A 298 -1.73 4.88 3.72
N ALA A 299 -0.73 5.57 3.15
CA ALA A 299 0.64 5.49 3.65
C ALA A 299 0.75 5.94 5.12
N LEU A 300 0.04 7.02 5.50
CA LEU A 300 0.00 7.47 6.89
C LEU A 300 -0.68 6.45 7.81
N TRP A 301 -1.80 5.87 7.37
CA TRP A 301 -2.50 4.83 8.13
C TRP A 301 -1.60 3.61 8.36
N LEU A 302 -0.89 3.12 7.35
CA LEU A 302 0.03 1.99 7.52
C LEU A 302 1.13 2.29 8.56
N MET A 303 1.64 3.53 8.56
CA MET A 303 2.76 3.91 9.42
C MET A 303 2.37 4.31 10.84
N ARG A 304 1.15 4.81 11.04
CA ARG A 304 0.71 5.46 12.29
C ARG A 304 -0.65 4.98 12.80
N ARG A 305 -1.18 3.88 12.27
CA ARG A 305 -2.44 3.30 12.74
C ARG A 305 -2.44 3.15 14.28
N PRO A 306 -3.50 3.61 14.96
CA PRO A 306 -3.64 3.42 16.40
C PRO A 306 -3.63 1.93 16.78
N LYS A 307 -2.95 1.61 17.89
CA LYS A 307 -2.87 0.24 18.38
C LYS A 307 -4.25 -0.23 18.84
N ARG A 308 -4.61 -1.49 18.57
CA ARG A 308 -5.87 -2.10 19.03
C ARG A 308 -6.09 -1.93 20.54
N ALA A 309 -5.02 -2.07 21.34
CA ALA A 309 -5.09 -1.86 22.79
C ALA A 309 -5.49 -0.43 23.18
N HIS A 310 -5.03 0.58 22.44
CA HIS A 310 -5.40 1.97 22.69
C HIS A 310 -6.86 2.22 22.31
N ILE A 311 -7.31 1.67 21.18
CA ILE A 311 -8.73 1.75 20.77
C ILE A 311 -9.63 1.09 21.83
N LYS A 312 -9.27 -0.11 22.33
CA LYS A 312 -10.01 -0.80 23.40
C LYS A 312 -10.05 0.00 24.71
N GLY A 313 -8.93 0.63 25.08
CA GLY A 313 -8.86 1.51 26.25
C GLY A 313 -9.77 2.73 26.10
N PHE A 314 -9.71 3.40 24.94
CA PHE A 314 -10.57 4.51 24.61
C PHE A 314 -12.06 4.15 24.68
N ILE A 315 -12.47 3.05 24.05
CA ILE A 315 -13.86 2.58 24.05
C ILE A 315 -14.36 2.39 25.48
N SER A 316 -13.59 1.64 26.29
CA SER A 316 -13.95 1.34 27.68
C SER A 316 -14.16 2.61 28.50
N GLU A 317 -13.27 3.60 28.34
CA GLU A 317 -13.31 4.83 29.13
C GLU A 317 -14.44 5.77 28.68
N VAL A 318 -14.70 5.89 27.38
CA VAL A 318 -15.84 6.69 26.88
C VAL A 318 -17.17 6.06 27.31
N LYS A 319 -17.34 4.74 27.15
CA LYS A 319 -18.56 4.04 27.60
C LYS A 319 -18.79 4.21 29.10
N ARG A 320 -17.75 4.07 29.91
CA ARG A 320 -17.81 4.31 31.37
C ARG A 320 -18.29 5.73 31.70
N GLN A 321 -17.85 6.74 30.95
CA GLN A 321 -18.30 8.13 31.16
C GLN A 321 -19.77 8.32 30.77
N ILE A 322 -20.23 7.70 29.68
CA ILE A 322 -21.63 7.70 29.25
C ILE A 322 -22.53 7.05 30.32
N ASP A 323 -22.13 5.89 30.85
CA ASP A 323 -22.91 5.15 31.86
C ASP A 323 -23.07 5.89 33.19
N LEU A 324 -22.15 6.80 33.51
CA LEU A 324 -22.23 7.66 34.70
C LEU A 324 -23.26 8.80 34.58
N GLY A 325 -23.90 8.96 33.41
CA GLY A 325 -25.12 9.75 33.23
C GLY A 325 -24.95 11.26 33.12
N ASP A 326 -23.73 11.78 33.01
CA ASP A 326 -23.46 13.21 32.81
C ASP A 326 -22.90 13.44 31.41
N VAL A 327 -23.81 13.51 30.42
CA VAL A 327 -23.49 13.63 28.99
C VAL A 327 -22.55 14.82 28.71
N GLY A 328 -22.72 15.94 29.43
CA GLY A 328 -21.87 17.13 29.31
C GLY A 328 -20.47 16.99 29.89
N ARG A 329 -20.12 15.82 30.47
CA ARG A 329 -18.79 15.51 31.01
C ARG A 329 -18.03 14.43 30.23
N VAL A 330 -18.57 13.92 29.14
CA VAL A 330 -17.88 12.92 28.31
C VAL A 330 -16.72 13.58 27.58
N ASN A 331 -15.49 13.36 28.05
CA ASN A 331 -14.28 13.99 27.53
C ASN A 331 -13.70 13.21 26.33
N ILE A 332 -14.45 13.10 25.23
CA ILE A 332 -13.96 12.41 24.03
C ILE A 332 -12.69 13.09 23.50
N TYR A 333 -12.66 14.42 23.50
CA TYR A 333 -11.52 15.21 23.03
C TYR A 333 -10.23 14.80 23.74
N GLY A 334 -10.19 14.85 25.08
CA GLY A 334 -8.99 14.52 25.84
C GLY A 334 -8.58 13.06 25.68
N LEU A 335 -9.55 12.15 25.54
CA LEU A 335 -9.28 10.72 25.39
C LEU A 335 -8.70 10.37 24.01
N VAL A 336 -9.09 11.06 22.93
CA VAL A 336 -8.48 10.88 21.60
C VAL A 336 -6.97 11.15 21.66
N TYR A 337 -6.54 12.19 22.37
CA TYR A 337 -5.12 12.49 22.55
C TYR A 337 -4.45 11.54 23.55
N HIS A 338 -5.11 11.21 24.65
CA HIS A 338 -4.57 10.30 25.67
C HIS A 338 -4.23 8.91 25.10
N TYR A 339 -5.10 8.39 24.21
CA TYR A 339 -4.93 7.09 23.57
C TYR A 339 -4.21 7.16 22.22
N ASP A 340 -3.69 8.32 21.81
CA ASP A 340 -2.93 8.47 20.55
C ASP A 340 -3.72 7.97 19.33
N LEU A 341 -4.99 8.38 19.21
CA LEU A 341 -5.89 7.94 18.13
C LEU A 341 -5.83 8.83 16.88
N MET A 342 -5.28 10.04 17.00
CA MET A 342 -5.20 11.01 15.92
C MET A 342 -3.92 10.82 15.10
N ILE A 343 -4.07 10.74 13.78
CA ILE A 343 -2.96 10.73 12.83
C ILE A 343 -2.85 12.12 12.22
N ASP A 344 -1.75 12.81 12.52
CA ASP A 344 -1.48 14.12 11.93
C ASP A 344 -1.44 14.05 10.39
N GLN A 345 -1.85 15.15 9.76
CA GLN A 345 -1.85 15.35 8.30
C GLN A 345 -2.89 14.56 7.50
N ILE A 346 -3.77 13.78 8.15
CA ILE A 346 -4.96 13.22 7.52
C ILE A 346 -6.06 14.28 7.44
N ASN A 347 -6.72 14.36 6.27
CA ASN A 347 -7.89 15.20 6.08
C ASN A 347 -9.17 14.48 6.52
N TYR A 348 -9.43 14.49 7.83
CA TYR A 348 -10.60 13.84 8.41
C TYR A 348 -11.95 14.40 7.91
N ASP A 349 -11.99 15.69 7.53
CA ASP A 349 -13.22 16.37 7.12
C ASP A 349 -13.80 15.85 5.79
N GLU A 350 -12.94 15.37 4.88
CA GLU A 350 -13.35 14.75 3.61
C GLU A 350 -14.07 13.42 3.84
N ILE A 351 -13.60 12.64 4.83
CA ILE A 351 -14.18 11.35 5.21
C ILE A 351 -15.53 11.53 5.91
N PHE A 352 -15.70 12.62 6.66
CA PHE A 352 -17.00 13.01 7.19
C PHE A 352 -17.96 13.42 6.07
N ALA A 353 -17.51 14.16 5.04
CA ALA A 353 -18.39 14.61 3.97
C ALA A 353 -18.91 13.47 3.06
N SER A 354 -18.23 12.32 3.00
CA SER A 354 -18.59 11.21 2.11
C SER A 354 -19.80 10.37 2.56
N LYS A 355 -20.36 10.62 3.74
CA LYS A 355 -21.61 9.99 4.22
C LYS A 355 -22.61 11.06 4.67
N PRO A 356 -23.90 10.97 4.31
CA PRO A 356 -24.92 11.84 4.85
C PRO A 356 -25.21 11.48 6.32
N TRP A 357 -24.57 12.17 7.26
CA TRP A 357 -24.70 11.90 8.71
C TRP A 357 -25.98 12.44 9.34
N TYR A 358 -27.04 12.63 8.56
CA TYR A 358 -28.33 13.18 9.00
C TYR A 358 -29.49 12.68 8.13
N ASP A 359 -29.41 11.45 7.63
CA ASP A 359 -30.57 10.77 7.05
C ASP A 359 -31.55 10.37 8.18
N ASP A 360 -32.83 10.15 7.87
CA ASP A 360 -33.89 9.69 8.80
C ASP A 360 -33.64 8.29 9.43
N LEU A 361 -32.42 7.77 9.31
CA LEU A 361 -31.99 6.45 9.76
C LEU A 361 -31.30 6.52 11.12
N PRO A 362 -31.48 5.49 11.98
CA PRO A 362 -30.82 5.45 13.28
C PRO A 362 -29.29 5.29 13.14
N PRO A 363 -28.48 5.84 14.06
CA PRO A 363 -27.02 5.79 13.94
C PRO A 363 -26.40 4.39 13.83
N SER A 364 -27.06 3.35 14.37
CA SER A 364 -26.63 1.96 14.21
C SER A 364 -26.54 1.51 12.75
N VAL A 365 -27.39 2.06 11.87
CA VAL A 365 -27.37 1.77 10.44
C VAL A 365 -26.19 2.45 9.75
N TRP A 366 -25.76 3.62 10.22
CA TRP A 366 -24.63 4.36 9.64
C TRP A 366 -23.32 3.60 9.76
N PHE A 367 -23.15 2.88 10.88
CA PHE A 367 -21.92 2.16 11.22
C PHE A 367 -21.94 0.67 10.92
N ALA A 368 -23.07 0.09 10.51
CA ALA A 368 -23.20 -1.35 10.26
C ALA A 368 -22.09 -1.92 9.36
N ASP A 369 -21.79 -1.22 8.26
CA ASP A 369 -20.74 -1.60 7.31
C ASP A 369 -19.50 -0.70 7.40
N ALA A 370 -19.40 0.16 8.41
CA ALA A 370 -18.25 1.05 8.54
C ALA A 370 -16.98 0.27 8.88
N THR A 371 -15.86 0.65 8.27
CA THR A 371 -14.55 0.09 8.60
C THR A 371 -13.97 0.74 9.87
N MET A 372 -12.89 0.18 10.42
CA MET A 372 -12.25 0.73 11.61
C MET A 372 -11.73 2.14 11.32
N ARG A 373 -11.10 2.31 10.15
CA ARG A 373 -10.65 3.62 9.67
C ARG A 373 -11.81 4.61 9.56
N GLN A 374 -12.93 4.23 8.94
CA GLN A 374 -14.09 5.12 8.78
C GLN A 374 -14.67 5.54 10.13
N SER A 375 -14.85 4.60 11.06
CA SER A 375 -15.36 4.88 12.40
C SER A 375 -14.43 5.80 13.20
N LEU A 376 -13.11 5.57 13.16
CA LEU A 376 -12.14 6.46 13.79
C LEU A 376 -12.15 7.86 13.17
N CYS A 377 -12.19 7.95 11.83
CA CYS A 377 -12.23 9.23 11.15
C CYS A 377 -13.50 10.03 11.49
N TRP A 378 -14.64 9.36 11.62
CA TRP A 378 -15.87 9.99 12.07
C TRP A 378 -15.73 10.58 13.49
N LEU A 379 -15.25 9.78 14.45
CA LEU A 379 -15.02 10.24 15.83
C LEU A 379 -14.05 11.43 15.89
N ILE A 380 -12.96 11.37 15.13
CA ILE A 380 -11.95 12.43 15.13
C ILE A 380 -12.51 13.70 14.48
N SER A 381 -13.34 13.57 13.44
CA SER A 381 -14.02 14.70 12.81
C SER A 381 -15.00 15.37 13.77
N LEU A 382 -15.77 14.58 14.52
CA LEU A 382 -16.66 15.06 15.57
C LEU A 382 -15.88 15.93 16.58
N VAL A 383 -14.78 15.39 17.11
CA VAL A 383 -13.90 16.08 18.08
C VAL A 383 -13.28 17.37 17.51
N ARG A 384 -12.91 17.38 16.23
CA ARG A 384 -12.35 18.57 15.58
C ARG A 384 -13.39 19.66 15.35
N ARG A 385 -14.63 19.30 15.05
CA ARG A 385 -15.73 20.22 14.74
C ARG A 385 -16.39 20.82 15.97
N GLU A 386 -16.36 20.13 17.12
CA GLU A 386 -16.78 20.69 18.41
C GLU A 386 -16.17 22.08 18.67
N ARG A 387 -14.92 22.30 18.24
CA ARG A 387 -14.23 23.61 18.36
C ARG A 387 -14.93 24.77 17.64
N PHE A 388 -15.84 24.47 16.72
CA PHE A 388 -16.56 25.44 15.89
C PHE A 388 -18.08 25.35 16.07
N MET A 389 -18.58 24.32 16.76
CA MET A 389 -19.99 24.06 17.00
C MET A 389 -20.16 23.51 18.42
N ASP A 390 -20.43 24.41 19.36
CA ASP A 390 -20.61 24.06 20.78
C ASP A 390 -21.78 23.07 20.94
N GLY A 391 -21.55 21.96 21.65
CA GLY A 391 -22.58 20.97 21.99
C GLY A 391 -22.73 19.82 20.99
N LEU A 392 -21.94 19.78 19.91
CA LEU A 392 -22.03 18.73 18.88
C LEU A 392 -21.73 17.32 19.45
N ILE A 393 -20.75 17.21 20.34
CA ILE A 393 -20.43 15.96 21.05
C ILE A 393 -21.59 15.56 21.95
N GLU A 394 -22.16 16.50 22.72
CA GLU A 394 -23.29 16.24 23.62
C GLU A 394 -24.50 15.71 22.84
N ASP A 395 -24.85 16.37 21.73
CA ASP A 395 -25.91 15.95 20.83
C ASP A 395 -25.66 14.56 20.24
N SER A 396 -24.41 14.27 19.86
CA SER A 396 -24.01 12.98 19.28
C SER A 396 -23.98 11.84 20.30
N VAL A 397 -23.77 12.16 21.58
CA VAL A 397 -23.94 11.20 22.68
C VAL A 397 -25.43 11.00 22.95
N ALA A 398 -26.20 12.07 23.05
CA ALA A 398 -27.64 12.04 23.36
C ALA A 398 -28.46 11.29 22.29
N ASN A 399 -28.10 11.43 21.02
CA ASN A 399 -28.78 10.73 19.91
C ASN A 399 -28.26 9.30 19.66
N GLY A 400 -27.25 8.85 20.42
CA GLY A 400 -26.68 7.50 20.36
C GLY A 400 -25.65 7.25 19.26
N ALA A 401 -25.26 8.27 18.47
CA ALA A 401 -24.27 8.10 17.40
C ALA A 401 -22.88 7.73 17.93
N VAL A 402 -22.45 8.33 19.04
CA VAL A 402 -21.19 7.96 19.70
C VAL A 402 -21.22 6.50 20.12
N SER A 403 -22.28 6.05 20.81
CA SER A 403 -22.42 4.65 21.25
C SER A 403 -22.39 3.68 20.07
N ALA A 404 -23.13 3.96 19.00
CA ALA A 404 -23.12 3.13 17.79
C ALA A 404 -21.73 3.02 17.15
N CYS A 405 -20.98 4.13 17.09
CA CYS A 405 -19.61 4.13 16.60
C CYS A 405 -18.68 3.31 17.51
N LEU A 406 -18.82 3.42 18.82
CA LEU A 406 -18.01 2.68 19.79
C LEU A 406 -18.29 1.17 19.75
N ASP A 407 -19.56 0.78 19.62
CA ASP A 407 -19.96 -0.62 19.47
C ASP A 407 -19.35 -1.23 18.20
N ARG A 408 -19.41 -0.49 17.08
CA ARG A 408 -18.77 -0.92 15.83
C ARG A 408 -17.26 -1.06 15.97
N LEU A 409 -16.60 -0.09 16.61
CA LEU A 409 -15.16 -0.17 16.84
C LEU A 409 -14.80 -1.36 17.73
N GLU A 410 -15.60 -1.64 18.77
CA GLU A 410 -15.41 -2.78 19.67
C GLU A 410 -15.46 -4.11 18.92
N GLU A 411 -16.44 -4.29 18.02
CA GLU A 411 -16.55 -5.46 17.14
C GLU A 411 -15.29 -5.62 16.26
N LEU A 412 -14.82 -4.53 15.65
CA LEU A 412 -13.71 -4.55 14.70
C LEU A 412 -12.34 -4.78 15.36
N VAL A 413 -12.18 -4.37 16.62
CA VAL A 413 -10.92 -4.53 17.36
C VAL A 413 -10.91 -5.73 18.30
N ALA A 414 -12.05 -6.40 18.50
CA ALA A 414 -12.16 -7.66 19.23
C ALA A 414 -11.01 -8.60 18.83
#